data_AF-A0A432S5N8-F1
#
_entry.id   AF-A0A432S5N8-F1
#
_cell.length_a   1.000
_cell.length_b   1.000
_cell.length_c   1.000
_cell.angle_alpha   90.00
_cell.angle_beta   90.00
_cell.angle_gamma   90.00
#
_symmetry.space_group_name_H-M   'P 1'
#
loop_
_entity.id
_entity.type
_entity.pdbx_description
1 polymer ?
#
loop_
_entity_poly.entity_id
_entity_poly.type
_entity_poly.pdbx_seq_one_letter_code
_entity_poly.pdbx_strand_id
1 'polypeptide(L)' 'MFAQDLVMILVYTFPMFLFMIFPAIKLADYIEDKYKIQERQKRVIIIVSTFLGALILATLLQLM' A
#
# COMPACT_ATOMS: atom_id res chain seq x y z
N MET A 1 10.63 -12.05 -22.95
CA MET A 1 10.33 -10.62 -22.68
C MET A 1 9.11 -10.49 -21.77
N PHE A 2 7.88 -10.73 -22.21
CA PHE A 2 6.68 -10.50 -21.38
C PHE A 2 6.66 -11.18 -20.00
N ALA A 3 7.09 -12.44 -19.92
CA ALA A 3 7.12 -13.18 -18.65
C ALA A 3 8.16 -12.61 -17.65
N GLN A 4 9.28 -12.09 -18.14
CA GLN A 4 10.35 -11.54 -17.30
C GLN A 4 9.94 -10.19 -16.72
N ASP A 5 9.26 -9.36 -17.51
CA ASP A 5 8.72 -8.07 -17.08
C ASP A 5 7.64 -8.26 -16.00
N LEU A 6 6.77 -9.25 -16.16
CA LEU A 6 5.73 -9.60 -15.19
C LEU A 6 6.33 -10.08 -13.85
N VAL A 7 7.37 -10.91 -13.91
CA VAL A 7 8.10 -11.38 -12.72
C VAL A 7 8.78 -10.21 -12.01
N MET A 8 9.41 -9.29 -12.75
CA MET A 8 10.02 -8.10 -12.15
C MET A 8 8.98 -7.21 -11.46
N ILE A 9 7.82 -6.97 -12.09
CA ILE A 9 6.74 -6.19 -11.47
C ILE A 9 6.28 -6.87 -10.17
N LEU A 10 6.06 -8.18 -10.15
CA LEU A 10 5.68 -8.90 -8.93
C LEU A 10 6.73 -8.78 -7.82
N VAL A 11 8.00 -9.00 -8.18
CA VAL A 11 9.14 -8.96 -7.25
C VAL A 11 9.35 -7.57 -6.66
N TYR A 12 9.14 -6.50 -7.43
CA TYR A 12 9.27 -5.13 -6.94
C TYR A 12 8.04 -4.63 -6.18
N THR A 13 6.85 -5.09 -6.55
CA THR A 13 5.60 -4.70 -5.90
C THR A 13 5.51 -5.27 -4.47
N PHE A 14 6.06 -6.47 -4.26
CA PHE A 14 6.04 -7.14 -2.95
C PHE A 14 6.74 -6.35 -1.82
N PRO A 15 8.01 -5.90 -1.95
CA PRO A 15 8.66 -5.08 -0.94
C PRO A 15 7.99 -3.71 -0.81
N MET A 16 7.50 -3.07 -1.88
CA MET A 16 6.77 -1.80 -1.80
C MET A 16 5.49 -1.94 -0.95
N PHE A 17 4.76 -3.04 -1.11
CA PHE A 17 3.60 -3.33 -0.25
C PHE A 17 4.01 -3.56 1.20
N LEU A 18 5.05 -4.35 1.47
CA LEU A 18 5.53 -4.57 2.83
C LEU A 18 5.94 -3.27 3.52
N PHE A 19 6.60 -2.36 2.80
CA PHE A 19 6.95 -1.04 3.32
C PHE A 19 5.72 -0.17 3.60
N MET A 20 4.67 -0.28 2.78
CA MET A 20 3.45 0.53 2.94
C MET A 20 2.47 -0.02 3.97
N ILE A 21 2.47 -1.33 4.25
CA ILE A 21 1.55 -1.94 5.22
C ILE A 21 1.70 -1.32 6.61
N PHE A 22 2.93 -1.12 7.09
CA PHE A 22 3.16 -0.54 8.42
C PHE A 22 2.62 0.90 8.57
N PRO A 23 2.97 1.87 7.70
CA PRO A 23 2.39 3.21 7.76
C PRO A 23 0.89 3.19 7.47
N ALA A 24 0.39 2.31 6.60
CA ALA A 24 -1.04 2.16 6.33
C ALA A 24 -1.84 1.73 7.56
N ILE A 25 -1.32 0.78 8.34
CA ILE A 25 -1.91 0.36 9.62
C ILE A 25 -1.95 1.53 10.60
N LYS A 26 -0.82 2.23 10.78
CA LYS A 26 -0.75 3.39 11.67
C LYS A 26 -1.71 4.51 11.27
N LEU A 27 -1.91 4.71 9.96
CA LEU A 27 -2.86 5.69 9.42
C LEU A 27 -4.30 5.26 9.68
N ALA A 28 -4.60 3.97 9.53
CA ALA A 28 -5.90 3.40 9.84
C ALA A 28 -6.23 3.47 11.34
N ASP A 29 -5.27 3.18 12.22
CA ASP A 29 -5.39 3.32 13.68
C ASP A 29 -5.67 4.78 14.07
N TYR A 30 -4.94 5.73 13.46
CA TYR A 30 -5.17 7.16 13.72
C TYR A 30 -6.58 7.61 13.29
N ILE A 31 -7.09 7.11 12.16
CA ILE A 31 -8.46 7.40 11.71
C ILE A 31 -9.49 6.71 12.62
N GLU A 32 -9.18 5.51 13.12
CA GLU A 32 -10.01 4.80 14.09
C GLU A 32 -10.19 5.57 15.38
N ASP A 33 -9.10 6.04 15.98
CA ASP A 33 -9.17 6.84 17.21
C ASP A 33 -9.96 8.14 17.02
N LYS A 34 -9.83 8.76 15.84
CA LYS A 34 -10.45 10.06 15.55
C LYS A 34 -11.92 9.97 15.15
N TYR A 35 -12.33 8.92 14.44
CA TYR A 35 -13.67 8.79 13.86
C TYR A 35 -14.47 7.60 14.39
N LYS A 36 -13.91 6.77 15.28
CA LYS A 36 -14.53 5.54 15.83
C LYS A 36 -15.10 4.64 14.73
N ILE A 37 -14.34 4.45 13.66
CA ILE A 37 -14.72 3.61 12.51
C ILE A 37 -14.76 2.12 12.88
N GLN A 38 -15.61 1.36 12.17
CA GLN A 38 -15.75 -0.08 12.40
C GLN A 38 -14.56 -0.87 11.81
N GLU A 39 -14.28 -2.06 12.35
CA GLU A 39 -13.21 -2.95 11.85
C GLU A 39 -13.25 -3.17 10.33
N ARG A 40 -14.44 -3.30 9.75
CA ARG A 40 -14.60 -3.48 8.30
C ARG A 40 -14.08 -2.27 7.52
N GLN A 41 -14.31 -1.06 8.03
CA GLN A 41 -13.84 0.19 7.42
C GLN A 41 -12.33 0.35 7.63
N LYS A 42 -11.82 0.01 8.82
CA LYS A 42 -10.38 -0.02 9.11
C LYS A 42 -9.62 -0.91 8.11
N ARG A 43 -10.12 -2.13 7.87
CA ARG A 43 -9.49 -3.07 6.92
C ARG A 43 -9.50 -2.54 5.49
N VAL A 44 -10.59 -1.89 5.06
CA VAL A 44 -10.66 -1.23 3.74
C VAL A 44 -9.67 -0.09 3.65
N ILE A 45 -9.54 0.75 4.69
CA ILE A 45 -8.60 1.88 4.72
C ILE A 45 -7.16 1.38 4.62
N ILE A 46 -6.79 0.30 5.34
CA ILE A 46 -5.46 -0.30 5.26
C ILE A 46 -5.16 -0.76 3.82
N ILE A 47 -6.08 -1.50 3.20
CA ILE A 47 -5.88 -2.00 1.83
C ILE A 47 -5.77 -0.85 0.83
N VAL A 48 -6.67 0.12 0.89
CA VAL A 48 -6.71 1.26 -0.02
C VAL A 48 -5.47 2.16 0.14
N SER A 49 -5.08 2.46 1.38
CA SER A 49 -3.88 3.27 1.64
C SER A 49 -2.58 2.55 1.27
N THR A 50 -2.52 1.23 1.48
CA THR A 50 -1.39 0.39 1.05
C THR A 50 -1.27 0.39 -0.48
N PHE A 51 -2.39 0.22 -1.18
CA PHE A 51 -2.43 0.25 -2.64
C PHE A 51 -2.05 1.62 -3.20
N LEU A 52 -2.67 2.69 -2.70
CA LEU A 52 -2.36 4.06 -3.15
C LEU A 52 -0.91 4.43 -2.85
N GLY A 53 -0.40 4.09 -1.68
CA GLY A 53 0.99 4.40 -1.33
C GLY A 53 1.99 3.58 -2.15
N ALA A 54 1.71 2.30 -2.43
CA ALA A 54 2.55 1.51 -3.33
C ALA A 54 2.55 2.08 -4.75
N LEU A 55 1.39 2.56 -5.23
CA LEU A 55 1.26 3.21 -6.53
C LEU A 55 2.05 4.53 -6.58
N ILE A 56 1.97 5.35 -5.54
CA ILE A 56 2.76 6.59 -5.41
C ILE A 56 4.25 6.29 -5.35
N LEU A 57 4.67 5.27 -4.59
CA LEU A 57 6.09 4.87 -4.53
C LEU A 57 6.58 4.35 -5.88
N ALA A 58 5.76 3.56 -6.59
CA ALA A 58 6.09 3.06 -7.92
C ALA A 58 6.22 4.20 -8.94
N THR A 59 5.30 5.17 -8.95
CA THR A 59 5.40 6.33 -9.84
C THR A 59 6.59 7.22 -9.50
N LEU A 60 6.89 7.40 -8.22
CA LEU A 60 8.04 8.17 -7.77
C LEU A 60 9.37 7.50 -8.13
N LEU A 61 9.45 6.17 -8.04
CA LEU A 61 10.60 5.38 -8.50
C LEU A 61 10.77 5.46 -10.02
N GLN A 62 9.68 5.50 -10.78
CA GLN A 62 9.73 5.59 -12.25
C GLN A 62 10.04 7.00 -12.77
N LEU A 63 9.74 8.03 -11.97
CA LEU A 63 10.02 9.44 -12.29
C LEU A 63 11.50 9.82 -12.02
N MET A 64 12.16 9.12 -11.09
CA MET A 64 13.54 9.34 -10.68
C MET A 64 14.53 8.59 -11.58
#